data_AF-A0A377LQT4-F1
#
_entry.id   AF-A0A377LQT4-F1
#
_cell.length_a   1.000
_cell.length_b   1.000
_cell.length_c   1.000
_cell.angle_alpha   90.00
_cell.angle_beta   90.00
_cell.angle_gamma   90.00
#
_symmetry.space_group_name_H-M   'P 1'
#
loop_
_entity.id
_entity.type
_entity.pdbx_description
1 polymer ?
#
loop_
_entity_poly.entity_id
_entity_poly.type
_entity_poly.pdbx_seq_one_letter_code
_entity_poly.pdbx_strand_id
1 'polypeptide(L)'
;MKNMFIRPTDEELQTFKPDFIVMNGAKCTNPQWQEQGLNSENFIAFNLTERIQLIGGTWYGGEMKKGMFSVMNYLLPLRGIASMHCSANVGEKGDVAVFFGLSGTGKTTLSTDPKRRLIGDDEHGWDDDGVFNFEGGCYAKTIRLSEEAEPDIFHAIRRDALLENVTVRADGSIDFDDASKTENTRVSYPIYHIDNIVKPVSKAGHATKVIFLTADAFGVLPPVSRLTASQTQYHFLSGFTAKLAGTGAGRDGANPNVLRLLRRGLPVAAPDAVRRSAGKTHAGLRGAGVPG
;
A
#
# COMPACT_ATOMS: atom_id res chain seq x y z
N MET A 1 -7.29 -13.05 0.40
CA MET A 1 -5.93 -13.31 0.95
C MET A 1 -4.98 -13.96 -0.05
N LYS A 2 -5.34 -15.06 -0.73
CA LYS A 2 -4.50 -15.72 -1.75
C LYS A 2 -3.98 -14.79 -2.87
N ASN A 3 -4.77 -13.77 -3.22
CA ASN A 3 -4.34 -12.72 -4.16
C ASN A 3 -3.27 -11.80 -3.55
N MET A 4 -3.49 -11.34 -2.31
CA MET A 4 -2.73 -10.24 -1.71
C MET A 4 -1.41 -10.64 -1.06
N PHE A 5 -1.29 -11.86 -0.54
CA PHE A 5 -0.04 -12.33 0.09
C PHE A 5 0.77 -13.17 -0.88
N ILE A 6 2.09 -13.17 -0.69
CA ILE A 6 3.00 -14.03 -1.44
C ILE A 6 2.56 -15.49 -1.21
N ARG A 7 2.40 -16.23 -2.31
CA ARG A 7 1.96 -17.62 -2.28
C ARG A 7 3.18 -18.51 -2.06
N PRO A 8 3.22 -19.28 -0.97
CA PRO A 8 4.28 -20.26 -0.79
C PRO A 8 4.17 -21.36 -1.84
N THR A 9 5.29 -21.99 -2.18
CA THR A 9 5.33 -23.21 -2.99
C THR A 9 4.80 -24.41 -2.21
N ASP A 10 4.49 -25.50 -2.91
CA ASP A 10 4.07 -26.74 -2.25
C ASP A 10 5.14 -27.30 -1.30
N GLU A 11 6.43 -27.10 -1.63
CA GLU A 11 7.56 -27.47 -0.77
C GLU A 11 7.62 -26.61 0.50
N GLU A 12 7.45 -25.28 0.36
CA GLU A 12 7.42 -24.36 1.50
C GLU A 12 6.23 -24.66 2.44
N LEU A 13 5.08 -25.08 1.89
CA LEU A 13 3.89 -25.45 2.64
C LEU A 13 4.08 -26.69 3.52
N GLN A 14 4.91 -27.66 3.12
CA GLN A 14 5.15 -28.88 3.89
C GLN A 14 5.77 -28.61 5.26
N THR A 15 6.59 -27.56 5.35
CA THR A 15 7.28 -27.16 6.59
C THR A 15 6.80 -25.81 7.14
N PHE A 16 5.66 -25.31 6.66
CA PHE A 16 5.17 -23.98 7.01
C PHE A 16 4.81 -23.89 8.50
N LYS A 17 5.41 -22.93 9.19
CA LYS A 17 5.07 -22.56 10.57
C LYS A 17 4.60 -21.10 10.59
N PRO A 18 3.35 -20.81 10.98
CA PRO A 18 2.86 -19.44 11.01
C PRO A 18 3.58 -18.64 12.09
N ASP A 19 4.13 -17.49 11.70
CA ASP A 19 4.65 -16.50 12.64
C ASP A 19 3.55 -15.60 13.21
N PHE A 20 2.42 -15.48 12.51
CA PHE A 20 1.28 -14.67 12.93
C PHE A 20 -0.01 -15.31 12.39
N ILE A 21 -1.09 -15.24 13.17
CA ILE A 21 -2.40 -15.82 12.82
C ILE A 21 -3.40 -14.69 12.63
N VAL A 22 -4.11 -14.69 11.50
CA VAL A 22 -5.23 -13.76 11.25
C VAL A 22 -6.53 -14.54 11.27
N MET A 23 -7.36 -14.30 12.29
CA MET A 23 -8.69 -14.90 12.39
C MET A 23 -9.75 -13.90 11.95
N ASN A 24 -10.39 -14.18 10.83
CA ASN A 24 -11.51 -13.38 10.33
C ASN A 24 -12.84 -14.02 10.75
N GLY A 25 -13.41 -13.48 11.82
CA GLY A 25 -14.74 -13.77 12.34
C GLY A 25 -15.75 -12.69 11.97
N ALA A 26 -15.75 -12.15 10.74
CA ALA A 26 -16.67 -11.09 10.31
C ALA A 26 -18.16 -11.33 10.63
N LYS A 27 -18.57 -12.59 10.81
CA LYS A 27 -19.94 -12.98 11.19
C LYS A 27 -20.30 -12.75 12.66
N CYS A 28 -19.33 -12.61 13.56
CA CYS A 28 -19.59 -12.33 14.97
C CYS A 28 -19.41 -10.85 15.28
N THR A 29 -20.06 -10.40 16.35
CA THR A 29 -19.88 -9.07 16.94
C THR A 29 -19.68 -9.22 18.45
N ASN A 30 -19.25 -8.15 19.11
CA ASN A 30 -19.09 -8.11 20.56
C ASN A 30 -20.28 -7.37 21.21
N PRO A 31 -21.27 -8.07 21.79
CA PRO A 31 -22.44 -7.42 22.39
C PRO A 31 -22.11 -6.64 23.68
N GLN A 32 -21.01 -6.94 24.37
CA GLN A 32 -20.58 -6.25 25.61
C GLN A 32 -19.62 -5.07 25.35
N TRP A 33 -19.54 -4.58 24.11
CA TRP A 33 -18.56 -3.56 23.73
C TRP A 33 -18.62 -2.28 24.58
N GLN A 34 -19.82 -1.85 25.01
CA GLN A 34 -20.01 -0.67 25.87
C GLN A 34 -19.45 -0.88 27.28
N GLU A 35 -19.75 -2.04 27.88
CA GLU A 35 -19.27 -2.39 29.23
C GLU A 35 -17.74 -2.51 29.27
N GLN A 36 -17.13 -2.91 28.15
CA GLN A 36 -15.68 -3.03 27.97
C GLN A 36 -15.01 -1.71 27.54
N GLY A 37 -15.77 -0.64 27.29
CA GLY A 37 -15.24 0.66 26.86
C GLY A 37 -14.68 0.67 25.43
N LEU A 38 -15.15 -0.21 24.55
CA LEU A 38 -14.78 -0.22 23.13
C LEU A 38 -15.63 0.80 22.33
N ASN A 39 -15.24 1.04 21.08
CA ASN A 39 -15.92 2.01 20.23
C ASN A 39 -17.27 1.50 19.64
N SER A 40 -17.35 0.20 19.36
CA SER A 40 -18.50 -0.43 18.70
C SER A 40 -18.49 -1.94 18.90
N GLU A 41 -19.56 -2.62 18.48
CA GLU A 41 -19.62 -4.09 18.44
C GLU A 41 -18.61 -4.72 17.47
N ASN A 42 -18.16 -3.96 16.48
CA ASN A 42 -17.11 -4.35 15.53
C ASN A 42 -15.73 -4.18 16.16
N PHE A 43 -14.79 -5.07 15.85
CA PHE A 43 -13.43 -5.00 16.37
C PHE A 43 -12.39 -5.48 15.37
N ILE A 44 -11.23 -4.84 15.41
CA ILE A 44 -9.99 -5.28 14.77
C ILE A 44 -8.92 -5.17 15.86
N ALA A 45 -8.57 -6.30 16.45
CA ALA A 45 -7.68 -6.37 17.62
C ALA A 45 -6.38 -7.10 17.26
N PHE A 46 -5.28 -6.69 17.90
CA PHE A 46 -3.95 -7.28 17.72
C PHE A 46 -3.38 -7.66 19.09
N ASN A 47 -2.81 -8.85 19.20
CA ASN A 47 -2.00 -9.27 20.34
C ASN A 47 -0.63 -9.72 19.81
N LEU A 48 0.43 -8.97 20.14
CA LEU A 48 1.79 -9.22 19.66
C LEU A 48 2.49 -10.35 20.43
N THR A 49 2.06 -10.66 21.66
CA THR A 49 2.59 -11.78 22.44
C THR A 49 2.08 -13.11 21.87
N GLU A 50 0.78 -13.20 21.61
CA GLU A 50 0.14 -14.36 20.99
C GLU A 50 0.28 -14.38 19.46
N ARG A 51 0.76 -13.27 18.88
CA ARG A 51 0.94 -13.06 17.44
C ARG A 51 -0.33 -13.33 16.65
N ILE A 52 -1.41 -12.66 17.05
CA ILE A 52 -2.73 -12.85 16.47
C ILE A 52 -3.42 -11.53 16.15
N GLN A 53 -4.15 -11.51 15.02
CA GLN A 53 -5.13 -10.49 14.65
C GLN A 53 -6.52 -11.11 14.67
N LEU A 54 -7.46 -10.45 15.34
CA LEU A 54 -8.88 -10.82 15.36
C LEU A 54 -9.69 -9.76 14.62
N ILE A 55 -10.55 -10.18 13.70
CA ILE A 55 -11.47 -9.31 12.96
C ILE A 55 -12.90 -9.78 13.21
N GLY A 56 -13.77 -8.90 13.72
CA GLY A 56 -15.18 -9.18 13.98
C GLY A 56 -16.09 -8.05 13.47
N GLY A 57 -17.26 -8.42 12.96
CA GLY A 57 -18.32 -7.54 12.46
C GLY A 57 -18.08 -6.87 11.11
N THR A 58 -16.82 -6.61 10.75
CA THR A 58 -16.45 -6.02 9.45
C THR A 58 -16.12 -7.07 8.40
N TRP A 59 -16.66 -6.88 7.19
CA TRP A 59 -16.42 -7.72 6.01
C TRP A 59 -15.39 -7.13 5.04
N TYR A 60 -14.89 -5.93 5.32
CA TYR A 60 -14.00 -5.22 4.43
C TYR A 60 -12.66 -5.98 4.26
N GLY A 61 -12.34 -6.35 3.02
CA GLY A 61 -11.16 -7.18 2.72
C GLY A 61 -9.83 -6.51 3.13
N GLY A 62 -9.79 -5.18 3.10
CA GLY A 62 -8.62 -4.38 3.43
C GLY A 62 -8.12 -4.55 4.88
N GLU A 63 -8.97 -4.96 5.83
CA GLU A 63 -8.54 -5.11 7.24
C GLU A 63 -7.54 -6.25 7.44
N MET A 64 -7.66 -7.32 6.64
CA MET A 64 -6.71 -8.44 6.70
C MET A 64 -5.34 -8.05 6.12
N LYS A 65 -5.32 -7.25 5.04
CA LYS A 65 -4.09 -6.73 4.43
C LYS A 65 -3.42 -5.71 5.37
N LYS A 66 -4.15 -4.65 5.73
CA LYS A 66 -3.60 -3.53 6.50
C LYS A 66 -3.22 -3.91 7.91
N GLY A 67 -3.86 -4.93 8.50
CA GLY A 67 -3.43 -5.47 9.79
C GLY A 67 -2.03 -6.05 9.75
N MET A 68 -1.70 -6.88 8.76
CA MET A 68 -0.33 -7.39 8.61
C MET A 68 0.65 -6.30 8.24
N PHE A 69 0.25 -5.31 7.43
CA PHE A 69 1.08 -4.13 7.19
C PHE A 69 1.43 -3.39 8.49
N SER A 70 0.47 -3.22 9.41
CA SER A 70 0.71 -2.62 10.72
C SER A 70 1.72 -3.44 11.54
N VAL A 71 1.67 -4.78 11.47
CA VAL A 71 2.67 -5.65 12.10
C VAL A 71 4.06 -5.45 11.49
N MET A 72 4.18 -5.41 10.16
CA MET A 72 5.46 -5.18 9.47
C MET A 72 6.06 -3.81 9.80
N ASN A 73 5.21 -2.79 9.85
CA ASN A 73 5.61 -1.44 10.23
C ASN A 73 6.05 -1.34 11.70
N TYR A 74 5.66 -2.25 12.58
CA TYR A 74 6.19 -2.34 13.94
C TYR A 74 7.53 -3.09 13.96
N LEU A 75 7.61 -4.26 13.33
CA LEU A 75 8.75 -5.17 13.43
C LEU A 75 9.98 -4.73 12.62
N LEU A 76 9.78 -4.25 11.39
CA LEU A 76 10.90 -3.94 10.49
C LEU A 76 11.74 -2.74 10.94
N PRO A 77 11.15 -1.60 11.38
CA PRO A 77 11.95 -0.47 11.85
C PRO A 77 12.81 -0.81 13.07
N LEU A 78 12.36 -1.72 13.94
CA LEU A 78 13.15 -2.22 15.08
C LEU A 78 14.42 -2.97 14.63
N ARG A 79 14.45 -3.46 13.39
CA ARG A 79 15.60 -4.11 12.75
C ARG A 79 16.36 -3.18 11.80
N GLY A 80 16.02 -1.88 11.78
CA GLY A 80 16.66 -0.90 10.89
C GLY A 80 16.19 -0.97 9.44
N ILE A 81 15.12 -1.72 9.14
CA ILE A 81 14.53 -1.84 7.81
C ILE A 81 13.38 -0.83 7.71
N ALA A 82 13.34 -0.01 6.66
CA ALA A 82 12.21 0.89 6.47
C ALA A 82 10.98 0.09 6.03
N SER A 83 9.81 0.44 6.57
CA SER A 83 8.51 -0.09 6.14
C SER A 83 7.68 1.07 5.63
N MET A 84 7.21 0.96 4.39
CA MET A 84 6.79 2.10 3.57
C MET A 84 5.41 1.86 2.96
N HIS A 85 4.54 2.87 3.07
CA HIS A 85 3.26 2.90 2.37
C HIS A 85 3.45 3.65 1.04
N CYS A 86 3.94 2.93 0.05
CA CYS A 86 4.28 3.46 -1.27
C CYS A 86 4.02 2.42 -2.35
N SER A 87 3.87 2.85 -3.60
CA SER A 87 4.10 1.95 -4.74
C SER A 87 5.57 2.02 -5.16
N ALA A 88 6.04 1.03 -5.91
CA ALA A 88 7.41 1.01 -6.41
C ALA A 88 7.52 0.36 -7.79
N ASN A 89 8.40 0.89 -8.63
CA ASN A 89 8.73 0.32 -9.94
C ASN A 89 10.20 0.54 -10.32
N VAL A 90 10.68 -0.18 -11.34
CA VAL A 90 12.07 -0.16 -11.79
C VAL A 90 12.16 0.05 -13.30
N GLY A 91 13.06 0.93 -13.73
CA GLY A 91 13.36 1.14 -15.14
C GLY A 91 14.24 0.04 -15.71
N GLU A 92 14.44 0.05 -17.03
CA GLU A 92 15.32 -0.90 -17.73
C GLU A 92 16.77 -0.84 -17.22
N LYS A 93 17.23 0.34 -16.80
CA LYS A 93 18.57 0.56 -16.26
C LYS A 93 18.72 0.18 -14.78
N GLY A 94 17.68 -0.40 -14.17
CA GLY A 94 17.67 -0.76 -12.76
C GLY A 94 17.39 0.42 -11.81
N ASP A 95 17.05 1.60 -12.33
CA ASP A 95 16.70 2.77 -11.52
C ASP A 95 15.34 2.56 -10.84
N VAL A 96 15.34 2.43 -9.52
CA VAL A 96 14.13 2.21 -8.73
C VAL A 96 13.51 3.54 -8.29
N ALA A 97 12.18 3.64 -8.39
CA ALA A 97 11.39 4.75 -7.90
C ALA A 97 10.34 4.27 -6.89
N VAL A 98 10.16 5.01 -5.80
CA VAL A 98 9.09 4.80 -4.81
C VAL A 98 8.16 6.00 -4.75
N PHE A 99 6.86 5.75 -4.68
CA PHE A 99 5.81 6.78 -4.71
C PHE A 99 4.98 6.70 -3.43
N PHE A 100 5.25 7.60 -2.48
CA PHE A 100 4.45 7.71 -1.27
C PHE A 100 3.17 8.48 -1.54
N GLY A 101 2.06 8.07 -0.92
CA GLY A 101 0.78 8.74 -1.07
C GLY A 101 -0.34 7.99 -0.36
N LEU A 102 -1.47 8.67 -0.14
CA LEU A 102 -2.67 8.01 0.38
C LEU A 102 -3.39 7.22 -0.71
N SER A 103 -4.40 6.46 -0.30
CA SER A 103 -5.24 5.75 -1.26
C SER A 103 -5.98 6.76 -2.14
N GLY A 104 -5.89 6.59 -3.46
CA GLY A 104 -6.49 7.47 -4.46
C GLY A 104 -5.63 8.66 -4.91
N THR A 105 -4.42 8.86 -4.37
CA THR A 105 -3.54 9.99 -4.78
C THR A 105 -2.65 9.66 -5.98
N GLY A 106 -2.98 8.62 -6.76
CA GLY A 106 -2.24 8.25 -7.97
C GLY A 106 -1.09 7.25 -7.79
N LYS A 107 -0.90 6.61 -6.63
CA LYS A 107 0.18 5.62 -6.42
C LYS A 107 0.16 4.49 -7.44
N THR A 108 -0.97 3.80 -7.56
CA THR A 108 -1.14 2.62 -8.43
C THR A 108 -0.99 3.03 -9.89
N THR A 109 -1.72 4.07 -10.31
CA THR A 109 -1.69 4.63 -11.67
C THR A 109 -0.28 5.05 -12.10
N LEU A 110 0.48 5.76 -11.26
CA LEU A 110 1.85 6.20 -11.61
C LEU A 110 2.90 5.08 -11.53
N SER A 111 2.63 4.01 -10.77
CA SER A 111 3.54 2.87 -10.70
C SER A 111 3.37 1.88 -11.85
N THR A 112 2.19 1.84 -12.47
CA THR A 112 1.83 1.03 -13.64
C THR A 112 2.20 1.76 -14.94
N ASP A 113 3.47 2.20 -15.01
CA ASP A 113 4.02 2.81 -16.22
C ASP A 113 4.45 1.71 -17.20
N PRO A 114 3.99 1.69 -18.46
CA PRO A 114 4.35 0.66 -19.43
C PRO A 114 5.86 0.59 -19.72
N LYS A 115 6.63 1.63 -19.40
CA LYS A 115 8.09 1.68 -19.56
C LYS A 115 8.86 1.18 -18.34
N ARG A 116 8.17 0.78 -17.27
CA ARG A 116 8.78 0.43 -15.99
C ARG A 116 8.14 -0.83 -15.43
N ARG A 117 8.97 -1.74 -14.93
CA ARG A 117 8.48 -2.97 -14.29
C ARG A 117 7.96 -2.68 -12.90
N LEU A 118 6.72 -3.06 -12.62
CA LEU A 118 6.09 -2.91 -11.30
C LEU A 118 6.76 -3.85 -10.28
N ILE A 119 7.13 -3.30 -9.12
CA ILE A 119 7.58 -4.06 -7.95
C ILE A 119 6.37 -4.38 -7.06
N GLY A 120 5.53 -3.38 -6.79
CA GLY A 120 4.26 -3.50 -6.06
C GLY A 120 3.54 -2.16 -5.95
N ASP A 121 2.26 -2.15 -5.56
CA ASP A 121 1.40 -0.98 -5.64
C ASP A 121 1.13 -0.23 -4.31
N ASP A 122 1.49 -0.80 -3.16
CA ASP A 122 1.07 -0.20 -1.88
C ASP A 122 2.01 -0.37 -0.67
N GLU A 123 2.69 -1.51 -0.50
CA GLU A 123 3.43 -1.83 0.73
C GLU A 123 4.82 -2.42 0.48
N HIS A 124 5.87 -1.68 0.85
CA HIS A 124 7.26 -2.09 0.60
C HIS A 124 8.15 -1.98 1.83
N GLY A 125 9.16 -2.85 1.87
CA GLY A 125 10.33 -2.71 2.73
C GLY A 125 11.49 -2.08 1.97
N TRP A 126 12.42 -1.49 2.72
CA TRP A 126 13.72 -1.09 2.22
C TRP A 126 14.81 -1.51 3.21
N ASP A 127 15.59 -2.51 2.81
CA ASP A 127 16.71 -3.06 3.58
C ASP A 127 18.07 -2.73 2.94
N ASP A 128 19.10 -3.48 3.31
CA ASP A 128 20.46 -3.29 2.82
C ASP A 128 20.66 -3.76 1.37
N ASP A 129 19.75 -4.57 0.81
CA ASP A 129 19.80 -5.05 -0.58
C ASP A 129 18.95 -4.17 -1.52
N GLY A 130 17.86 -3.58 -1.01
CA GLY A 130 17.03 -2.66 -1.77
C GLY A 130 15.56 -2.64 -1.38
N VAL A 131 14.70 -2.33 -2.34
CA VAL A 131 13.25 -2.23 -2.15
C VAL A 131 12.58 -3.55 -2.47
N PHE A 132 11.71 -4.03 -1.58
CA PHE A 132 10.99 -5.29 -1.77
C PHE A 132 9.51 -5.16 -1.40
N ASN A 133 8.64 -5.84 -2.13
CA ASN A 133 7.20 -5.84 -1.90
C ASN A 133 6.85 -6.78 -0.72
N PHE A 134 5.86 -6.40 0.09
CA PHE A 134 5.30 -7.32 1.09
C PHE A 134 4.22 -8.24 0.50
N GLU A 135 3.68 -7.86 -0.66
CA GLU A 135 2.46 -8.43 -1.21
C GLU A 135 2.71 -9.37 -2.40
N GLY A 136 1.75 -10.25 -2.66
CA GLY A 136 1.69 -11.14 -3.83
C GLY A 136 0.69 -10.70 -4.90
N GLY A 137 0.08 -9.51 -4.72
CA GLY A 137 -0.98 -8.96 -5.55
C GLY A 137 -1.21 -7.48 -5.31
N CYS A 138 -2.20 -6.93 -6.00
CA CYS A 138 -2.60 -5.53 -5.92
C CYS A 138 -4.06 -5.44 -5.49
N TYR A 139 -4.39 -4.35 -4.77
CA TYR A 139 -5.74 -4.08 -4.27
C TYR A 139 -6.21 -2.71 -4.75
N ALA A 140 -6.42 -2.61 -6.06
CA ALA A 140 -6.67 -1.37 -6.78
C ALA A 140 -8.08 -0.84 -6.50
N LYS A 141 -8.23 0.49 -6.56
CA LYS A 141 -9.54 1.15 -6.64
C LYS A 141 -10.08 1.00 -8.07
N THR A 142 -11.39 0.87 -8.20
CA THR A 142 -12.05 0.66 -9.51
C THR A 142 -13.07 1.74 -9.87
N ILE A 143 -13.32 2.72 -8.98
CA ILE A 143 -14.25 3.82 -9.28
C ILE A 143 -13.71 4.63 -10.47
N ARG A 144 -14.53 4.83 -11.50
CA ARG A 144 -14.17 5.49 -12.77
C ARG A 144 -13.00 4.82 -13.51
N LEU A 145 -12.81 3.51 -13.32
CA LEU A 145 -11.81 2.74 -14.08
C LEU A 145 -12.26 2.62 -15.54
N SER A 146 -11.37 2.96 -16.47
CA SER A 146 -11.56 2.72 -17.90
C SER A 146 -10.33 2.07 -18.52
N GLU A 147 -10.54 1.32 -19.60
CA GLU A 147 -9.47 0.63 -20.32
C GLU A 147 -8.49 1.63 -20.97
N GLU A 148 -8.98 2.81 -21.38
CA GLU A 148 -8.16 3.85 -22.00
C GLU A 148 -7.22 4.52 -21.01
N ALA A 149 -7.69 4.76 -19.78
CA ALA A 149 -6.92 5.47 -18.76
C ALA A 149 -5.94 4.55 -18.01
N GLU A 150 -6.38 3.33 -17.68
CA GLU A 150 -5.62 2.37 -16.85
C GLU A 150 -5.69 0.93 -17.44
N PRO A 151 -5.14 0.70 -18.64
CA PRO A 151 -5.29 -0.56 -19.38
C PRO A 151 -4.77 -1.78 -18.61
N ASP A 152 -3.60 -1.67 -17.97
CA ASP A 152 -3.00 -2.77 -17.21
C ASP A 152 -3.90 -3.23 -16.05
N ILE A 153 -4.51 -2.28 -15.32
CA ILE A 153 -5.42 -2.59 -14.21
C ILE A 153 -6.71 -3.17 -14.77
N PHE A 154 -7.26 -2.61 -15.84
CA PHE A 154 -8.48 -3.09 -16.48
C PHE A 154 -8.32 -4.54 -16.96
N HIS A 155 -7.22 -4.86 -17.67
CA HIS A 155 -6.93 -6.21 -18.16
C HIS A 155 -6.53 -7.20 -17.05
N ALA A 156 -6.10 -6.71 -15.89
CA ALA A 156 -5.90 -7.55 -14.70
C ALA A 156 -7.22 -8.07 -14.11
N ILE A 157 -8.36 -7.46 -14.46
CA ILE A 157 -9.69 -7.91 -14.03
C ILE A 157 -10.17 -9.05 -14.93
N ARG A 158 -9.77 -10.27 -14.55
CA ARG A 158 -10.17 -11.52 -15.21
C ARG A 158 -10.35 -12.62 -14.17
N ARG A 159 -10.65 -13.86 -14.60
CA ARG A 159 -10.75 -15.01 -13.67
C ARG A 159 -9.57 -15.02 -12.69
N ASP A 160 -9.85 -15.31 -11.43
CA ASP A 160 -8.93 -15.26 -10.28
C ASP A 160 -8.71 -13.86 -9.67
N ALA A 161 -9.21 -12.78 -10.30
CA ALA A 161 -9.44 -11.51 -9.63
C ALA A 161 -10.73 -11.56 -8.79
N LEU A 162 -10.82 -10.70 -7.78
CA LEU A 162 -12.00 -10.56 -6.90
C LEU A 162 -12.40 -9.09 -6.81
N LEU A 163 -13.55 -8.76 -7.39
CA LEU A 163 -14.19 -7.45 -7.30
C LEU A 163 -14.92 -7.30 -5.97
N GLU A 164 -14.92 -6.08 -5.43
CA GLU A 164 -15.54 -5.76 -4.15
C GLU A 164 -16.33 -4.46 -4.26
N ASN A 165 -17.62 -4.54 -3.92
CA ASN A 165 -18.59 -3.44 -3.91
C ASN A 165 -18.85 -2.73 -5.26
N VAL A 166 -18.39 -3.27 -6.39
CA VAL A 166 -18.78 -2.79 -7.72
C VAL A 166 -20.26 -3.04 -8.00
N THR A 167 -20.82 -2.29 -8.95
CA THR A 167 -22.14 -2.55 -9.50
C THR A 167 -22.02 -3.47 -10.70
N VAL A 168 -22.78 -4.56 -10.68
CA VAL A 168 -22.85 -5.53 -11.78
C VAL A 168 -24.25 -5.46 -12.36
N ARG A 169 -24.35 -5.22 -13.67
CA ARG A 169 -25.61 -5.13 -14.40
C ARG A 169 -26.19 -6.52 -14.65
N ALA A 170 -27.44 -6.57 -15.10
CA ALA A 170 -28.15 -7.83 -15.34
C ALA A 170 -27.49 -8.73 -16.41
N ASP A 171 -26.75 -8.14 -17.34
CA ASP A 171 -25.98 -8.84 -18.38
C ASP A 171 -24.58 -9.30 -17.90
N GLY A 172 -24.23 -9.03 -16.65
CA GLY A 172 -22.92 -9.33 -16.07
C GLY A 172 -21.84 -8.27 -16.33
N SER A 173 -22.13 -7.23 -17.12
CA SER A 173 -21.21 -6.10 -17.29
C SER A 173 -21.05 -5.32 -15.99
N ILE A 174 -19.88 -4.72 -15.79
CA ILE A 174 -19.57 -3.94 -14.59
C ILE A 174 -19.79 -2.46 -14.89
N ASP A 175 -20.43 -1.76 -13.95
CA ASP A 175 -20.50 -0.31 -13.94
C ASP A 175 -19.43 0.23 -12.98
N PHE A 176 -18.32 0.71 -13.54
CA PHE A 176 -17.23 1.30 -12.75
C PHE A 176 -17.51 2.75 -12.34
N ASP A 177 -18.50 3.42 -12.93
CA ASP A 177 -18.85 4.81 -12.60
C ASP A 177 -19.87 4.90 -11.45
N ASP A 178 -20.57 3.81 -11.14
CA ASP A 178 -21.56 3.77 -10.06
C ASP A 178 -20.91 3.76 -8.66
N ALA A 179 -21.07 4.89 -7.96
CA ALA A 179 -20.65 5.09 -6.58
C ALA A 179 -21.77 4.92 -5.54
N SER A 180 -22.98 4.47 -5.94
CA SER A 180 -24.16 4.40 -5.07
C SER A 180 -23.95 3.56 -3.80
N LYS A 181 -23.14 2.50 -3.89
CA LYS A 181 -22.70 1.71 -2.72
C LYS A 181 -21.56 2.39 -1.98
N THR A 182 -20.53 2.83 -2.71
CA THR A 182 -19.33 3.48 -2.18
C THR A 182 -18.43 3.99 -3.31
N GLU A 183 -17.69 5.07 -3.10
CA GLU A 183 -16.57 5.46 -3.97
C GLU A 183 -15.30 4.61 -3.75
N ASN A 184 -15.27 3.72 -2.76
CA ASN A 184 -14.14 2.82 -2.49
C ASN A 184 -14.40 1.42 -3.05
N THR A 185 -14.91 1.35 -4.28
CA THR A 185 -14.98 0.08 -5.03
C THR A 185 -13.55 -0.41 -5.31
N ARG A 186 -13.38 -1.73 -5.25
CA ARG A 186 -12.05 -2.36 -5.29
C ARG A 186 -12.03 -3.58 -6.18
N VAL A 187 -10.81 -3.94 -6.58
CA VAL A 187 -10.48 -5.26 -7.10
C VAL A 187 -9.19 -5.74 -6.46
N SER A 188 -9.13 -7.03 -6.10
CA SER A 188 -7.88 -7.71 -5.77
C SER A 188 -7.50 -8.70 -6.84
N TYR A 189 -6.25 -8.69 -7.27
CA TYR A 189 -5.72 -9.65 -8.24
C TYR A 189 -4.28 -10.01 -7.88
N PRO A 190 -3.83 -11.24 -8.19
CA PRO A 190 -2.44 -11.60 -7.99
C PRO A 190 -1.54 -10.79 -8.92
N ILE A 191 -0.32 -10.45 -8.49
CA ILE A 191 0.51 -9.45 -9.17
C ILE A 191 0.87 -9.87 -10.60
N TYR A 192 0.91 -11.19 -10.87
CA TYR A 192 1.13 -11.75 -12.19
C TYR A 192 -0.01 -11.51 -13.19
N HIS A 193 -1.12 -10.89 -12.78
CA HIS A 193 -2.13 -10.40 -13.71
C HIS A 193 -1.65 -9.20 -14.52
N ILE A 194 -0.67 -8.45 -14.00
CA ILE A 194 0.05 -7.41 -14.71
C ILE A 194 1.26 -8.04 -15.40
N ASP A 195 1.44 -7.76 -16.69
CA ASP A 195 2.49 -8.38 -17.49
C ASP A 195 3.88 -7.81 -17.16
N ASN A 196 3.97 -6.48 -17.08
CA ASN A 196 5.22 -5.75 -16.89
C ASN A 196 5.60 -5.64 -15.40
N ILE A 197 5.92 -6.77 -14.76
CA ILE A 197 6.32 -6.83 -13.35
C ILE A 197 7.74 -7.37 -13.18
N VAL A 198 8.34 -7.10 -12.01
CA VAL A 198 9.59 -7.75 -11.60
C VAL A 198 9.32 -9.20 -11.18
N LYS A 199 10.13 -10.13 -11.70
CA LYS A 199 10.07 -11.59 -11.47
C LYS A 199 11.50 -12.13 -11.30
N PRO A 200 11.71 -13.28 -10.62
CA PRO A 200 10.71 -14.14 -9.97
C PRO A 200 10.23 -13.61 -8.61
N VAL A 201 10.99 -12.70 -7.99
CA VAL A 201 10.65 -12.09 -6.70
C VAL A 201 10.43 -10.59 -6.91
N SER A 202 9.39 -10.04 -6.29
CA SER A 202 9.04 -8.63 -6.33
C SER A 202 10.01 -7.77 -5.48
N LYS A 203 11.27 -7.67 -5.91
CA LYS A 203 12.31 -6.83 -5.30
C LYS A 203 13.27 -6.25 -6.33
N ALA A 204 13.87 -5.10 -6.03
CA ALA A 204 14.88 -4.45 -6.85
C ALA A 204 15.91 -3.72 -5.96
N GLY A 205 16.89 -3.05 -6.58
CA GLY A 205 17.93 -2.31 -5.85
C GLY A 205 17.40 -1.09 -5.09
N HIS A 206 18.32 -0.29 -4.56
CA HIS A 206 17.98 0.94 -3.81
C HIS A 206 17.23 1.96 -4.68
N ALA A 207 16.21 2.61 -4.09
CA ALA A 207 15.48 3.66 -4.78
C ALA A 207 16.38 4.88 -5.03
N THR A 208 16.48 5.29 -6.30
CA THR A 208 17.19 6.51 -6.70
C THR A 208 16.25 7.71 -6.82
N LYS A 209 14.93 7.45 -6.84
CA LYS A 209 13.86 8.45 -6.85
C LYS A 209 12.85 8.17 -5.74
N VAL A 210 12.58 9.19 -4.92
CA VAL A 210 11.54 9.18 -3.88
C VAL A 210 10.56 10.29 -4.22
N ILE A 211 9.31 9.91 -4.47
CA ILE A 211 8.26 10.82 -4.94
C ILE A 211 7.17 10.87 -3.87
N PHE A 212 6.77 12.08 -3.47
CA PHE A 212 5.68 12.32 -2.54
C PHE A 212 4.47 12.84 -3.31
N LEU A 213 3.43 12.01 -3.40
CA LEU A 213 2.16 12.34 -4.04
C LEU A 213 1.25 13.03 -3.02
N THR A 214 0.81 14.23 -3.38
CA THR A 214 -0.10 15.02 -2.56
C THR A 214 -1.28 15.45 -3.42
N ALA A 215 -2.49 15.17 -2.93
CA ALA A 215 -3.72 15.70 -3.51
C ALA A 215 -4.03 17.00 -2.77
N ASP A 216 -3.53 18.12 -3.27
CA ASP A 216 -3.74 19.44 -2.67
C ASP A 216 -5.07 20.04 -3.12
N ALA A 217 -6.09 19.91 -2.27
CA ALA A 217 -7.42 20.49 -2.52
C ALA A 217 -7.45 22.02 -2.45
N PHE A 218 -6.40 22.68 -1.92
CA PHE A 218 -6.31 24.14 -1.90
C PHE A 218 -5.68 24.72 -3.17
N GLY A 219 -5.06 23.89 -4.02
CA GLY A 219 -4.41 24.33 -5.25
C GLY A 219 -3.23 25.28 -5.02
N VAL A 220 -2.52 25.14 -3.90
CA VAL A 220 -1.40 26.00 -3.49
C VAL A 220 -0.06 25.41 -3.95
N LEU A 221 0.10 24.10 -3.81
CA LEU A 221 1.34 23.42 -4.16
C LEU A 221 1.54 23.40 -5.68
N PRO A 222 2.76 23.63 -6.18
CA PRO A 222 3.04 23.49 -7.60
C PRO A 222 2.92 22.02 -8.04
N PRO A 223 2.69 21.74 -9.34
CA PRO A 223 2.57 20.37 -9.84
C PRO A 223 3.78 19.48 -9.52
N VAL A 224 4.99 20.05 -9.48
CA VAL A 224 6.22 19.34 -9.11
C VAL A 224 7.20 20.28 -8.41
N SER A 225 7.83 19.79 -7.34
CA SER A 225 8.90 20.47 -6.60
C SER A 225 10.08 19.52 -6.38
N ARG A 226 11.30 19.99 -6.63
CA ARG A 226 12.52 19.27 -6.23
C ARG A 226 12.89 19.67 -4.81
N LEU A 227 12.71 18.75 -3.87
CA LEU A 227 12.94 19.01 -2.45
C LEU A 227 14.43 18.95 -2.09
N THR A 228 14.85 19.80 -1.17
CA THR A 228 16.11 19.62 -0.44
C THR A 228 15.99 18.49 0.58
N ALA A 229 17.11 18.07 1.19
CA ALA A 229 17.10 17.02 2.21
C ALA A 229 16.22 17.38 3.43
N SER A 230 16.27 18.64 3.89
CA SER A 230 15.45 19.11 5.02
C SER A 230 13.97 19.19 4.65
N GLN A 231 13.65 19.69 3.45
CA GLN A 231 12.28 19.70 2.93
C GLN A 231 11.72 18.28 2.79
N THR A 232 12.54 17.32 2.35
CA THR A 232 12.14 15.91 2.25
C THR A 232 11.68 15.37 3.60
N GLN A 233 12.47 15.59 4.67
CA GLN A 233 12.08 15.18 6.03
C GLN A 233 10.81 15.90 6.49
N TYR A 234 10.75 17.21 6.28
CA TYR A 234 9.60 18.01 6.68
C TYR A 234 8.30 17.55 6.01
N HIS A 235 8.30 17.36 4.69
CA HIS A 235 7.12 16.95 3.94
C HIS A 235 6.75 15.49 4.20
N PHE A 236 7.75 14.61 4.37
CA PHE A 236 7.50 13.22 4.76
C PHE A 236 6.82 13.13 6.13
N LEU A 237 7.32 13.87 7.12
CA LEU A 237 6.74 13.91 8.46
C LEU A 237 5.37 14.59 8.46
N SER A 238 5.21 15.68 7.71
CA SER A 238 3.94 16.41 7.62
C SER A 238 2.85 15.57 6.96
N GLY A 239 3.19 14.86 5.87
CA GLY A 239 2.29 14.00 5.11
C GLY A 239 1.03 14.72 4.61
N PHE A 240 1.16 15.99 4.26
CA PHE A 240 0.05 16.82 3.78
C PHE A 240 -0.53 16.25 2.48
N THR A 241 -1.82 15.92 2.48
CA THR A 241 -2.58 15.46 1.31
C THR A 241 -4.08 15.43 1.62
N ALA A 242 -4.96 15.28 0.63
CA ALA A 242 -6.38 15.09 0.87
C ALA A 242 -6.72 13.61 1.15
N LYS A 243 -7.69 13.38 2.04
CA LYS A 243 -8.43 12.11 2.03
C LYS A 243 -9.52 12.22 0.99
N LEU A 244 -9.40 11.45 -0.08
CA LEU A 244 -10.46 11.26 -1.05
C LEU A 244 -11.56 10.37 -0.42
N ALA A 245 -12.80 10.57 -0.87
CA ALA A 245 -13.98 9.97 -0.27
C ALA A 245 -13.96 8.42 -0.27
N GLY A 246 -14.68 7.84 0.68
CA GLY A 246 -14.81 6.39 0.88
C GLY A 246 -13.64 5.67 1.57
N THR A 247 -12.56 6.36 1.97
CA THR A 247 -11.38 5.72 2.61
C THR A 247 -11.50 5.46 4.13
N GLY A 248 -12.70 5.69 4.68
CA GLY A 248 -13.12 5.35 6.04
C GLY A 248 -14.64 5.46 6.19
N ALA A 249 -15.24 4.63 7.06
CA ALA A 249 -16.69 4.60 7.25
C ALA A 249 -17.26 6.00 7.62
N GLY A 250 -18.37 6.37 6.97
CA GLY A 250 -19.16 7.57 7.29
C GLY A 250 -18.55 8.91 6.83
N ARG A 251 -17.80 8.96 5.72
CA ARG A 251 -17.22 10.22 5.22
C ARG A 251 -17.46 10.43 3.72
N ASP A 252 -18.24 11.47 3.41
CA ASP A 252 -18.51 11.96 2.06
C ASP A 252 -17.64 13.21 1.77
N GLY A 253 -17.06 13.28 0.56
CA GLY A 253 -16.24 14.41 0.08
C GLY A 253 -14.73 14.36 0.35
N ALA A 254 -13.97 15.15 -0.42
CA ALA A 254 -12.54 15.35 -0.21
C ALA A 254 -12.30 16.30 0.98
N ASN A 255 -11.64 15.82 2.03
CA ASN A 255 -11.36 16.62 3.21
C ASN A 255 -9.84 16.84 3.35
N PRO A 256 -9.34 18.08 3.36
CA PRO A 256 -7.93 18.37 3.61
C PRO A 256 -7.48 17.74 4.92
N ASN A 257 -6.37 17.00 4.92
CA ASN A 257 -5.86 16.37 6.12
C ASN A 257 -4.33 16.54 6.19
N VAL A 258 -3.83 17.03 7.32
CA VAL A 258 -2.43 16.80 7.68
C VAL A 258 -2.36 15.42 8.27
N LEU A 259 -2.23 14.40 7.41
CA LEU A 259 -1.99 13.06 7.90
C LEU A 259 -0.48 12.87 8.00
N ARG A 260 0.08 12.95 9.21
CA ARG A 260 1.43 12.40 9.45
C ARG A 260 1.45 11.04 8.75
N LEU A 261 2.35 10.84 7.79
CA LEU A 261 2.44 9.61 6.99
C LEU A 261 2.55 8.34 7.88
N LEU A 262 2.83 8.55 9.17
CA LEU A 262 3.00 7.62 10.27
C LEU A 262 1.76 7.42 11.19
N ARG A 263 0.63 8.15 11.04
CA ARG A 263 -0.46 8.18 12.04
C ARG A 263 -1.75 7.43 11.71
N ARG A 264 -1.73 6.47 10.78
CA ARG A 264 -2.60 5.28 10.95
C ARG A 264 -1.77 4.16 11.58
N GLY A 265 -1.41 4.34 12.87
CA GLY A 265 -1.05 3.24 13.77
C GLY A 265 0.42 2.99 14.13
N LEU A 266 1.39 3.91 13.98
CA LEU A 266 2.81 3.57 14.18
C LEU A 266 3.60 4.43 15.18
N PRO A 267 4.53 3.80 15.94
CA PRO A 267 5.49 4.50 16.77
C PRO A 267 6.60 5.18 15.94
N VAL A 268 7.26 6.14 16.59
CA VAL A 268 8.13 7.21 16.09
C VAL A 268 9.43 6.76 15.36
N ALA A 269 9.63 5.46 15.09
CA ALA A 269 10.91 4.92 14.60
C ALA A 269 11.17 5.03 13.07
N ALA A 270 10.14 5.25 12.25
CA ALA A 270 10.25 5.24 10.78
C ALA A 270 11.10 6.36 10.13
N PRO A 271 11.17 7.61 10.64
CA PRO A 271 11.94 8.68 10.00
C PRO A 271 13.44 8.36 9.93
N ASP A 272 13.99 7.75 10.97
CA ASP A 272 15.41 7.41 11.04
C ASP A 272 15.77 6.18 10.20
N ALA A 273 14.86 5.21 10.04
CA ALA A 273 15.08 4.05 9.17
C ALA A 273 15.04 4.44 7.68
N VAL A 274 14.06 5.27 7.27
CA VAL A 274 14.02 5.86 5.92
C VAL A 274 15.24 6.77 5.71
N ARG A 275 15.65 7.54 6.73
CA ARG A 275 16.86 8.36 6.69
C ARG A 275 18.14 7.54 6.56
N ARG A 276 18.30 6.44 7.28
CA ARG A 276 19.49 5.57 7.17
C ARG A 276 19.56 4.94 5.77
N SER A 277 18.43 4.46 5.27
CA SER A 277 18.34 3.85 3.94
C SER A 277 18.60 4.88 2.82
N ALA A 278 17.96 6.04 2.89
CA ALA A 278 18.19 7.15 1.95
C ALA A 278 19.62 7.75 2.08
N GLY A 279 20.15 7.83 3.31
CA GLY A 279 21.50 8.31 3.61
C GLY A 279 22.60 7.41 3.07
N LYS A 280 22.44 6.08 3.13
CA LYS A 280 23.33 5.09 2.49
C LYS A 280 23.35 5.29 0.96
N THR A 281 22.20 5.57 0.37
CA THR A 281 22.06 5.81 -1.09
C THR A 281 22.81 7.07 -1.55
N HIS A 282 22.80 8.14 -0.76
CA HIS A 282 23.59 9.35 -1.05
C HIS A 282 25.09 9.23 -0.76
N ALA A 283 25.50 8.34 0.16
CA ALA A 283 26.92 8.05 0.39
C ALA A 283 27.54 7.27 -0.79
N GLY A 284 26.80 6.33 -1.40
CA GLY A 284 27.25 5.59 -2.59
C GLY A 284 27.49 6.47 -3.83
N LEU A 285 26.73 7.56 -3.97
CA LEU A 285 26.91 8.54 -5.06
C LEU A 285 28.14 9.45 -4.91
N ARG A 286 28.78 9.49 -3.72
CA ARG A 286 30.06 10.20 -3.52
C ARG A 286 31.28 9.34 -3.84
N GLY A 287 31.11 8.04 -4.09
CA GLY A 287 32.19 7.10 -4.42
C GLY A 287 32.46 6.92 -5.92
N ALA A 288 31.59 7.41 -6.79
CA ALA A 288 31.82 7.43 -8.23
C ALA A 288 32.54 8.74 -8.60
N GLY A 289 33.87 8.70 -8.54
CA GLY A 289 34.73 9.84 -8.88
C GLY A 289 34.50 10.34 -10.31
N VAL A 290 34.46 11.65 -10.46
CA VAL A 290 34.71 12.34 -11.72
C VAL A 290 36.22 12.33 -11.94
N PRO A 291 36.76 11.75 -13.03
CA PRO A 291 38.13 12.00 -13.44
C PRO A 291 38.18 13.28 -14.29
N GLY A 292 39.04 14.23 -13.90
CA GLY A 292 39.42 15.42 -14.68
C GLY A 292 38.65 16.67 -14.33
#